data_AF-T1DAZ3-F1
#
_entry.id   AF-T1DAZ3-F1
#
_cell.length_a   1.000
_cell.length_b   1.000
_cell.length_c   1.000
_cell.angle_alpha   90.00
_cell.angle_beta   90.00
_cell.angle_gamma   90.00
#
_symmetry.space_group_name_H-M   'P 1'
#
loop_
_entity.id
_entity.type
_entity.pdbx_description
1 polymer ?
#
loop_
_entity_poly.entity_id
_entity_poly.type
_entity_poly.pdbx_seq_one_letter_code
_entity_poly.pdbx_strand_id
1 'polypeptide(L)'
;MSMYSVKLKIASILAGILIASIAAFLILGVLQYFFGVAITANLLIILLLLVFVMDIIQWLISPYIVGRAYHTKEISAYDIQYSWLIDSVKKVCDLNQQKVPRIFIANVPVS
;
A
#
# COMPACT_ATOMS: atom_id res chain seq x y z
N MET A 1 6.29 -10.81 -20.71
CA MET A 1 5.24 -10.50 -19.72
C MET A 1 3.95 -11.16 -20.15
N SER A 2 3.22 -11.81 -19.25
CA SER A 2 1.93 -12.41 -19.61
C SER A 2 0.87 -11.31 -19.81
N MET A 3 -0.13 -11.57 -20.66
CA MET A 3 -1.26 -10.67 -20.90
C MET A 3 -1.96 -10.26 -19.59
N TYR A 4 -2.03 -11.18 -18.63
CA TYR A 4 -2.60 -10.94 -17.30
C TYR A 4 -1.80 -9.91 -16.49
N SER A 5 -0.47 -9.99 -16.51
CA SER A 5 0.38 -9.02 -15.83
C SER A 5 0.21 -7.60 -16.40
N VAL A 6 -0.03 -7.47 -17.70
CA VAL A 6 -0.28 -6.17 -18.34
C VAL A 6 -1.64 -5.60 -17.94
N LYS A 7 -2.70 -6.43 -18.01
CA LYS A 7 -4.05 -6.03 -17.57
C LYS A 7 -4.07 -5.55 -16.12
N LEU A 8 -3.36 -6.27 -15.24
CA LEU A 8 -3.28 -5.92 -13.83
C LEU A 8 -2.59 -4.57 -13.60
N LYS A 9 -1.48 -4.32 -14.30
CA LYS A 9 -0.76 -3.03 -14.22
C LYS A 9 -1.62 -1.86 -14.70
N ILE A 10 -2.33 -2.04 -15.82
CA ILE A 10 -3.24 -1.00 -16.34
C ILE A 10 -4.36 -0.75 -15.34
N ALA A 11 -4.99 -1.81 -14.81
CA ALA A 11 -6.04 -1.69 -13.82
C ALA A 11 -5.56 -0.96 -12.55
N SER A 12 -4.37 -1.26 -12.05
CA SER A 12 -3.80 -0.56 -10.89
C SER A 12 -3.52 0.92 -11.15
N ILE A 13 -3.04 1.27 -12.35
CA ILE A 13 -2.81 2.66 -12.74
C ILE A 13 -4.14 3.41 -12.83
N LEU A 14 -5.15 2.83 -13.47
CA LEU A 14 -6.48 3.44 -13.60
C LEU A 14 -7.16 3.63 -12.23
N ALA A 15 -7.03 2.63 -11.34
CA ALA A 15 -7.53 2.75 -9.98
C ALA A 15 -6.83 3.90 -9.22
N GLY A 16 -5.51 4.03 -9.34
CA GLY A 16 -4.76 5.14 -8.75
C GLY A 16 -5.21 6.51 -9.27
N ILE A 17 -5.38 6.65 -10.59
CA ILE A 17 -5.88 7.89 -11.21
C ILE A 17 -7.29 8.23 -10.69
N LEU A 18 -8.17 7.23 -10.59
CA LEU A 18 -9.54 7.43 -10.10
C LEU A 18 -9.55 7.92 -8.64
N ILE A 19 -8.78 7.26 -7.77
CA ILE A 19 -8.67 7.64 -6.35
C ILE A 19 -8.12 9.06 -6.21
N ALA A 20 -7.04 9.38 -6.94
CA ALA A 20 -6.43 10.70 -6.91
C ALA A 20 -7.40 11.80 -7.40
N SER A 21 -8.17 11.50 -8.45
CA SER A 21 -9.15 12.44 -9.02
C SER A 21 -10.30 12.70 -8.05
N ILE A 22 -10.83 11.66 -7.40
CA ILE A 22 -11.89 11.79 -6.38
C ILE A 22 -11.37 12.61 -5.20
N ALA A 23 -10.16 12.32 -4.71
CA ALA A 23 -9.55 13.07 -3.61
C ALA A 23 -9.37 14.55 -3.97
N ALA A 24 -8.83 14.85 -5.15
CA ALA A 24 -8.65 16.22 -5.62
C ALA A 24 -9.98 16.96 -5.74
N PHE A 25 -11.02 16.30 -6.27
CA PHE A 25 -12.35 16.90 -6.40
C PHE A 25 -12.98 17.23 -5.05
N LEU A 26 -12.86 16.32 -4.07
CA LEU A 26 -13.35 16.55 -2.71
C LEU A 26 -12.62 17.73 -2.04
N ILE A 27 -11.29 17.77 -2.13
CA ILE A 27 -10.49 18.85 -1.55
C ILE A 27 -10.87 20.20 -2.18
N LEU A 28 -10.96 20.26 -3.51
CA LEU A 28 -11.35 21.48 -4.22
C LEU A 28 -12.78 21.92 -3.87
N GLY A 29 -13.73 20.98 -3.77
CA GLY A 29 -15.10 21.28 -3.37
C GLY A 29 -15.18 21.89 -1.96
N VAL A 30 -14.42 21.35 -1.01
CA VAL A 30 -14.31 21.90 0.35
C VAL A 30 -13.68 23.29 0.33
N LEU A 31 -12.59 23.49 -0.42
CA LEU A 31 -11.91 24.78 -0.52
C LEU A 31 -12.80 25.86 -1.13
N GLN A 32 -13.53 25.52 -2.20
CA GLN A 32 -14.46 26.45 -2.84
C GLN A 32 -15.63 26.80 -1.91
N TYR A 33 -16.23 25.80 -1.25
CA TYR A 33 -17.40 26.01 -0.39
C TYR A 33 -17.10 26.83 0.86
N PHE A 34 -16.00 26.52 1.56
CA PHE A 34 -15.68 27.17 2.84
C PHE A 34 -14.83 28.44 2.69
N PHE A 35 -13.99 28.53 1.66
CA PHE A 35 -13.00 29.60 1.54
C PHE A 35 -13.16 30.44 0.26
N GLY A 36 -14.15 30.13 -0.60
CA GLY A 36 -14.39 30.88 -1.84
C GLY A 36 -13.24 30.83 -2.84
N VAL A 37 -12.33 29.85 -2.70
CA VAL A 37 -11.13 29.74 -3.52
C VAL A 37 -11.54 29.37 -4.95
N ALA A 38 -11.16 30.21 -5.91
CA ALA A 38 -11.34 29.91 -7.32
C ALA A 38 -10.47 28.71 -7.73
N ILE A 39 -11.10 27.71 -8.35
CA ILE A 39 -10.40 26.53 -8.85
C ILE A 39 -9.59 26.95 -10.08
N THR A 40 -8.26 27.00 -9.93
CA THR A 40 -7.33 27.29 -11.01
C THR A 40 -6.50 26.06 -11.36
N ALA A 41 -5.99 25.99 -12.59
CA ALA A 41 -5.10 24.92 -13.01
C ALA A 41 -3.85 24.82 -12.12
N ASN A 42 -3.30 25.96 -11.69
CA ASN A 42 -2.14 25.99 -10.79
C ASN A 42 -2.45 25.39 -9.42
N LEU A 43 -3.60 25.71 -8.83
CA LEU A 43 -4.04 25.13 -7.56
C LEU A 43 -4.25 23.62 -7.68
N LEU A 44 -4.86 23.16 -8.78
CA LEU A 44 -5.05 21.74 -9.05
C LEU A 44 -3.70 21.00 -9.14
N ILE A 45 -2.72 21.55 -9.87
CA ILE A 45 -1.38 20.96 -9.99
C ILE A 45 -0.70 20.86 -8.63
N ILE A 46 -0.75 21.91 -7.80
CA ILE A 46 -0.17 21.91 -6.46
C ILE A 46 -0.80 20.83 -5.59
N LEU A 47 -2.14 20.71 -5.62
CA LEU A 47 -2.86 19.70 -4.84
C LEU A 47 -2.54 18.28 -5.30
N LEU A 48 -2.47 18.03 -6.61
CA LEU A 48 -2.09 16.72 -7.14
C LEU A 48 -0.65 16.35 -6.75
N LEU A 49 0.26 17.31 -6.75
CA LEU A 49 1.64 17.10 -6.30
C LEU A 49 1.68 16.79 -4.80
N LEU A 50 0.92 17.51 -3.98
CA LEU A 50 0.77 17.24 -2.56
C LEU A 50 0.24 15.82 -2.31
N VAL A 51 -0.84 15.43 -2.99
CA VAL A 51 -1.44 14.09 -2.90
C VAL A 51 -0.42 13.02 -3.31
N PHE A 52 0.33 13.25 -4.38
CA PHE A 52 1.37 12.33 -4.83
C PHE A 52 2.49 12.15 -3.79
N VAL A 53 2.98 13.23 -3.19
CA VAL A 53 3.98 13.16 -2.12
C VAL A 53 3.42 12.44 -0.90
N MET A 54 2.18 12.74 -0.52
CA MET A 54 1.51 12.06 0.58
C MET A 54 1.34 10.56 0.32
N ASP A 55 1.02 10.16 -0.91
CA ASP A 55 0.89 8.75 -1.31
C ASP A 55 2.22 8.00 -1.14
N ILE A 56 3.34 8.59 -1.58
CA ILE A 56 4.69 8.03 -1.37
C ILE A 56 4.99 7.87 0.12
N ILE A 57 4.71 8.90 0.92
CA ILE A 57 4.93 8.88 2.36
C ILE A 57 4.05 7.80 3.02
N GLN A 58 2.77 7.71 2.64
CA GLN A 58 1.84 6.70 3.14
C GLN A 58 2.32 5.30 2.79
N TRP A 59 2.80 5.06 1.57
CA TRP A 59 3.33 3.77 1.16
C TRP A 59 4.56 3.35 1.97
N LEU A 60 5.46 4.30 2.24
CA LEU A 60 6.66 4.06 3.05
C LEU A 60 6.34 3.80 4.53
N ILE A 61 5.35 4.51 5.09
CA ILE A 61 4.99 4.43 6.51
C ILE A 61 4.02 3.26 6.79
N SER A 62 3.17 2.89 5.83
CA SER A 62 2.18 1.81 5.94
C SER A 62 2.70 0.52 6.59
N PRO A 63 3.85 -0.08 6.19
CA PRO A 63 4.34 -1.31 6.81
C PRO A 63 4.61 -1.16 8.32
N TYR A 64 5.06 0.01 8.77
CA TYR A 64 5.29 0.28 10.20
C TYR A 64 3.99 0.45 10.98
N ILE A 65 2.97 1.06 10.35
CA ILE A 65 1.63 1.17 10.94
C ILE A 65 1.01 -0.22 11.09
N VAL A 66 1.03 -1.03 10.03
CA VAL A 66 0.51 -2.41 10.04
C VAL A 66 1.20 -3.23 11.12
N GLY A 67 2.52 -3.17 11.21
CA GLY A 67 3.26 -3.92 12.22
C GLY A 67 2.83 -3.58 13.65
N ARG A 68 2.58 -2.31 13.95
CA ARG A 68 2.08 -1.88 15.27
C ARG A 68 0.61 -2.20 15.49
N ALA A 69 -0.26 -1.91 14.52
CA ALA A 69 -1.70 -2.10 14.64
C ALA A 69 -2.06 -3.57 14.91
N TYR A 70 -1.34 -4.49 14.26
CA TYR A 70 -1.55 -5.93 14.39
C TYR A 70 -0.57 -6.60 15.37
N HIS A 71 0.19 -5.81 16.13
CA HIS A 71 1.18 -6.29 17.11
C HIS A 71 2.04 -7.43 16.56
N THR A 72 2.53 -7.26 15.32
CA THR A 72 3.19 -8.34 14.60
C THR A 72 4.54 -8.65 15.21
N LYS A 73 4.86 -9.94 15.37
CA LYS A 73 6.16 -10.41 15.85
C LYS A 73 6.89 -11.12 14.72
N GLU A 74 8.16 -10.76 14.52
CA GLU A 74 9.03 -11.48 13.60
C GLU A 74 9.32 -12.88 14.14
N ILE A 75 9.22 -13.89 13.28
CA ILE A 75 9.61 -15.26 13.61
C ILE A 75 11.01 -15.54 13.09
N SER A 76 11.81 -16.25 13.88
CA SER A 76 13.14 -16.70 13.47
C SER A 76 13.02 -17.82 12.46
N ALA A 77 13.96 -17.92 11.52
CA ALA A 77 14.04 -19.04 10.57
C ALA A 77 14.23 -20.41 11.25
N TYR A 78 14.59 -20.43 12.53
CA TYR A 78 14.81 -21.64 13.34
C TYR A 78 13.71 -21.87 14.39
N ASP A 79 12.58 -21.17 14.30
CA ASP A 79 11.49 -21.31 15.25
C ASP A 79 10.75 -22.64 15.05
N ILE A 80 10.87 -23.57 16.01
CA ILE A 80 10.28 -24.90 15.96
C ILE A 80 8.74 -24.81 15.92
N GLN A 81 8.15 -23.83 16.60
CA GLN A 81 6.69 -23.68 16.68
C GLN A 81 6.07 -23.36 15.31
N TYR A 82 6.80 -22.64 14.45
CA TYR A 82 6.34 -22.17 13.15
C TYR A 82 7.09 -22.80 11.96
N SER A 83 7.80 -23.92 12.17
CA SER A 83 8.61 -24.58 11.12
C SER A 83 7.80 -24.85 9.85
N TRP A 84 6.57 -25.36 9.99
CA TRP A 84 5.72 -25.68 8.84
C TRP A 84 5.43 -24.47 7.94
N LEU A 85 5.28 -23.29 8.53
CA LEU A 85 5.01 -22.04 7.81
C LEU A 85 6.28 -21.58 7.10
N ILE A 86 7.41 -21.60 7.81
CA ILE A 86 8.71 -21.20 7.26
C ILE A 86 9.07 -22.09 6.07
N ASP A 87 8.92 -23.42 6.20
CA ASP A 87 9.21 -24.38 5.14
C ASP A 87 8.28 -24.20 3.93
N SER A 88 7.00 -23.90 4.19
CA SER A 88 6.02 -23.62 3.12
C SER A 88 6.41 -22.38 2.32
N VAL A 89 6.74 -21.28 3.00
CA VAL A 89 7.18 -20.04 2.34
C VAL A 89 8.49 -20.28 1.58
N LYS A 90 9.45 -20.95 2.20
CA LYS A 90 10.74 -21.28 1.58
C LYS A 90 10.57 -22.09 0.30
N LYS A 91 9.73 -23.13 0.32
CA LYS A 91 9.44 -23.95 -0.86
C LYS A 91 8.87 -23.11 -2.01
N VAL A 92 7.94 -22.20 -1.73
CA VAL A 92 7.37 -21.31 -2.76
C VAL A 92 8.44 -20.35 -3.29
N CYS A 93 9.27 -19.78 -2.41
CA CYS A 93 10.37 -18.91 -2.81
C CYS A 93 11.40 -19.62 -3.69
N ASP A 94 11.80 -20.84 -3.33
CA ASP A 94 12.76 -21.65 -4.08
C ASP A 94 12.22 -21.99 -5.48
N LEU A 95 10.94 -22.39 -5.58
CA LEU A 95 10.28 -22.66 -6.86
C LEU A 95 10.21 -21.43 -7.77
N ASN A 96 10.13 -20.23 -7.19
CA ASN A 96 10.06 -18.96 -7.94
C ASN A 96 11.42 -18.24 -8.03
N GLN A 97 12.52 -18.84 -7.55
CA GLN A 97 13.86 -18.23 -7.49
C GLN A 97 13.87 -16.86 -6.78
N GLN A 98 13.08 -16.73 -5.72
CA GLN A 98 12.97 -15.52 -4.91
C GLN A 98 13.68 -15.68 -3.56
N LYS A 99 14.18 -14.57 -3.02
CA LYS A 99 14.71 -14.55 -1.65
C LYS A 99 13.57 -14.75 -0.66
N VAL A 100 13.79 -15.57 0.37
CA VAL A 100 12.83 -15.76 1.46
C VAL A 100 12.64 -14.41 2.18
N PRO A 101 11.41 -13.88 2.24
CA PRO A 101 11.15 -12.62 2.94
C PRO A 101 11.21 -12.83 4.47
N ARG A 102 11.30 -11.73 5.22
CA ARG A 102 11.09 -11.74 6.67
C ARG A 102 9.62 -12.11 6.95
N ILE A 103 9.40 -13.05 7.86
CA ILE A 103 8.07 -13.56 8.19
C ILE A 103 7.64 -12.99 9.54
N PHE A 104 6.41 -12.49 9.59
CA PHE A 104 5.82 -11.92 10.79
C PHE A 104 4.48 -12.61 11.07
N ILE A 105 4.20 -12.88 12.35
CA ILE A 105 2.90 -13.38 12.82
C ILE A 105 2.17 -12.22 13.51
N ALA A 106 0.94 -11.94 13.06
CA ALA A 106 0.07 -10.97 13.70
C ALA A 106 -0.53 -11.55 14.99
N ASN A 107 -0.50 -10.77 16.07
CA ASN A 107 -1.15 -11.12 17.32
C ASN A 107 -2.51 -10.42 17.39
N VAL A 108 -3.50 -11.06 16.78
CA VAL A 108 -4.89 -10.59 16.76
C VAL A 108 -5.79 -11.54 17.56
N PRO A 109 -6.74 -11.02 18.34
CA PRO A 109 -7.76 -11.87 18.94
C PRO A 109 -8.57 -12.50 17.81
N VAL A 110 -8.52 -13.83 17.72
CA VAL A 110 -9.37 -14.59 16.82
C VAL A 110 -10.68 -14.82 17.59
N SER A 111 -11.62 -13.89 17.43
CA SER A 111 -12.99 -14.02 17.95
C SER A 111 -13.84 -14.88 17.03
#